data_AF-A0A2M9P7Y2-F1
#
_entry.id   AF-A0A2M9P7Y2-F1
#
_cell.length_a   1.000
_cell.length_b   1.000
_cell.length_c   1.000
_cell.angle_alpha   90.00
_cell.angle_beta   90.00
_cell.angle_gamma   90.00
#
_symmetry.space_group_name_H-M   'P 1'
#
loop_
_entity.id
_entity.type
_entity.pdbx_description
1 polymer ?
#
loop_
_entity_poly.entity_id
_entity_poly.type
_entity_poly.pdbx_seq_one_letter_code
_entity_poly.pdbx_strand_id
1 'polypeptide(L)'
;MTEFTHTITGHDPALYNEDLAPLPPEARSWGWFEIFNVWNNDIQSLFGYTLAASLFLSYGLNGWLTFAAIVVAGFIVMALVNLTGRPSVKYGVPYPVMARVAMG
;
A
#
# COMPACT_ATOMS: atom_id res chain seq x y z
N MET A 1 21.73 21.97 -0.83
CA MET A 1 20.84 21.69 0.30
C MET A 1 19.80 22.80 0.33
N THR A 2 18.76 22.68 -0.48
CA THR A 2 17.68 23.68 -0.58
C THR A 2 16.47 23.12 0.15
N GLU A 3 16.22 23.65 1.35
CA GLU A 3 15.00 23.40 2.12
C GLU A 3 13.78 23.90 1.34
N PHE A 4 13.00 22.97 0.79
CA PHE A 4 11.67 23.26 0.25
C PHE A 4 10.62 22.92 1.31
N THR A 5 10.69 23.59 2.46
CA THR A 5 9.65 23.51 3.49
C THR A 5 8.52 24.44 3.09
N HIS A 6 7.48 23.89 2.45
CA HIS A 6 6.18 24.55 2.40
C HIS A 6 5.75 24.73 3.86
N THR A 7 5.94 25.92 4.44
CA THR A 7 5.66 26.18 5.85
C THR A 7 4.15 26.09 6.04
N ILE A 8 3.66 24.95 6.51
CA ILE A 8 2.25 24.79 6.87
C ILE A 8 2.02 25.71 8.07
N THR A 9 1.39 26.87 7.88
CA THR A 9 1.12 27.81 8.97
C THR A 9 -0.15 27.40 9.72
N GLY A 10 -0.07 27.21 11.04
CA GLY A 10 -1.23 26.87 11.88
C GLY A 10 -1.41 25.37 12.20
N HIS A 11 -0.36 24.56 12.14
CA HIS A 11 -0.40 23.16 12.58
C HIS A 11 -0.32 23.05 14.12
N ASP A 12 -1.04 22.09 14.69
CA ASP A 12 -0.86 21.73 16.09
C ASP A 12 0.51 21.05 16.27
N PRO A 13 1.38 21.55 17.17
CA PRO A 13 2.72 20.97 17.38
C PRO A 13 2.69 19.49 17.77
N ALA A 14 1.60 18.98 18.36
CA ALA A 14 1.46 17.58 18.73
C ALA A 14 1.12 16.66 17.54
N LEU A 15 0.64 17.22 16.42
CA LEU A 15 0.16 16.46 15.26
C LEU A 15 1.07 16.55 14.03
N TYR A 16 2.15 17.34 14.12
CA TYR A 16 3.16 17.54 13.09
C TYR A 16 4.48 16.85 13.47
N ASN A 17 5.05 16.07 12.54
CA ASN A 17 6.39 15.49 12.62
C ASN A 17 7.01 15.53 11.22
N GLU A 18 8.34 15.54 11.12
CA GLU A 18 9.05 15.50 9.83
C GLU A 18 8.67 14.26 9.01
N ASP A 19 8.44 13.11 9.66
CA ASP A 19 7.98 11.87 9.01
C ASP A 19 6.52 11.94 8.51
N LEU A 20 5.74 12.88 9.04
CA LEU A 20 4.32 13.08 8.68
C LEU A 20 4.13 14.19 7.64
N ALA A 21 5.18 14.95 7.34
CA ALA A 21 5.13 16.01 6.36
C ALA A 21 4.92 15.45 4.95
N PRO A 22 4.23 16.19 4.05
CA PRO A 22 4.08 15.78 2.67
C PRO A 22 5.43 15.60 1.99
N LEU A 23 5.63 14.47 1.31
CA LEU A 23 6.88 14.18 0.62
C LEU A 23 6.98 15.00 -0.69
N PRO A 24 8.02 15.85 -0.85
CA PRO A 24 8.18 16.67 -2.04
C PRO A 24 8.40 15.79 -3.28
N PRO A 25 7.97 16.23 -4.48
CA PRO A 25 8.07 15.43 -5.71
C PRO A 25 9.49 14.93 -6.00
N GLU A 26 10.51 15.72 -5.66
CA GLU A 26 11.93 15.41 -5.90
C GLU A 26 12.45 14.26 -5.01
N ALA A 27 11.82 14.02 -3.86
CA ALA A 27 12.16 12.93 -2.95
C ALA A 27 11.41 11.62 -3.27
N ARG A 28 10.52 11.61 -4.28
CA ARG A 28 9.78 10.41 -4.71
C ARG A 28 10.64 9.58 -5.67
N SER A 29 11.60 8.87 -5.13
CA SER A 29 12.55 8.04 -5.90
C SER A 29 12.02 6.67 -6.31
N TRP A 30 10.84 6.27 -5.82
CA TRP A 30 10.30 4.95 -6.05
C TRP A 30 9.62 4.87 -7.42
N GLY A 31 10.22 4.12 -8.32
CA GLY A 31 9.64 3.78 -9.61
C GLY A 31 8.78 2.51 -9.53
N TRP A 32 8.33 2.08 -10.71
CA TRP A 32 7.54 0.86 -10.87
C TRP A 32 8.31 -0.41 -10.45
N PHE A 33 9.63 -0.45 -10.64
CA PHE A 33 10.43 -1.64 -10.37
C PHE A 33 10.63 -1.87 -8.86
N GLU A 34 10.86 -0.81 -8.11
CA GLU A 34 10.96 -0.83 -6.65
C GLU A 34 9.63 -1.29 -6.05
N ILE A 35 8.51 -0.76 -6.56
CA ILE A 35 7.16 -1.17 -6.15
C ILE A 35 6.93 -2.65 -6.47
N PHE A 36 7.27 -3.11 -7.67
CA PHE A 36 7.14 -4.52 -8.07
C PHE A 36 7.94 -5.45 -7.14
N ASN A 37 9.17 -5.08 -6.78
CA ASN A 37 10.00 -5.88 -5.87
C ASN A 37 9.39 -5.99 -4.47
N VAL A 38 8.83 -4.91 -3.93
CA VAL A 38 8.14 -4.95 -2.63
C VAL A 38 6.92 -5.87 -2.68
N TRP A 39 6.10 -5.77 -3.73
CA TRP A 39 4.94 -6.67 -3.90
C TRP A 39 5.36 -8.13 -4.06
N ASN A 40 6.40 -8.40 -4.84
CA ASN A 40 6.91 -9.77 -5.01
C ASN A 40 7.42 -10.33 -3.68
N ASN A 41 8.09 -9.52 -2.86
CA ASN A 41 8.53 -9.92 -1.53
C ASN A 41 7.35 -10.22 -0.59
N ASP A 42 6.30 -9.39 -0.62
CA ASP A 42 5.09 -9.57 0.19
C ASP A 42 4.33 -10.86 -0.14
N ILE A 43 4.22 -11.18 -1.44
CA ILE A 43 3.58 -12.43 -1.91
C ILE A 43 4.34 -13.67 -1.43
N GLN A 44 5.65 -13.59 -1.22
CA GLN A 44 6.48 -14.68 -0.69
C GLN A 44 6.31 -14.89 0.82
N SER A 45 5.09 -14.69 1.34
CA SER A 45 4.75 -14.93 2.72
C SER A 45 4.29 -16.37 2.96
N LEU A 46 4.59 -16.90 4.15
CA LEU A 46 4.10 -18.21 4.58
C LEU A 46 2.57 -18.28 4.54
N PHE A 47 1.89 -17.18 4.83
CA PHE A 47 0.43 -17.08 4.83
C PHE A 47 -0.18 -17.33 3.45
N GLY A 48 0.44 -16.83 2.38
CA GLY A 48 -0.01 -17.10 1.01
C GLY A 48 0.10 -18.57 0.65
N TYR A 49 1.21 -19.21 1.01
CA TYR A 49 1.43 -20.63 0.74
C TYR A 49 0.49 -21.54 1.55
N THR A 50 0.26 -21.24 2.83
CA THR A 50 -0.69 -22.00 3.66
C THR A 50 -2.13 -21.80 3.22
N LEU A 51 -2.52 -20.60 2.78
CA LEU A 51 -3.84 -20.35 2.19
C LEU A 51 -4.05 -21.19 0.93
N ALA A 52 -3.10 -21.16 -0.02
CA ALA A 52 -3.16 -21.99 -1.21
C ALA A 52 -3.26 -23.48 -0.83
N ALA A 53 -2.36 -23.97 0.05
CA ALA A 53 -2.37 -25.35 0.50
C ALA A 53 -3.70 -25.75 1.16
N SER A 54 -4.33 -24.87 1.95
CA SER A 54 -5.64 -25.16 2.57
C SER A 54 -6.77 -25.29 1.55
N LEU A 55 -6.78 -24.47 0.50
CA LEU A 55 -7.75 -24.57 -0.60
C LEU A 55 -7.64 -25.94 -1.30
N PHE A 56 -6.42 -26.42 -1.50
CA PHE A 56 -6.16 -27.74 -2.05
C PHE A 56 -6.51 -28.89 -1.09
N LEU A 57 -5.91 -28.89 0.10
CA LEU A 57 -5.90 -30.02 1.02
C LEU A 57 -7.16 -30.10 1.89
N SER A 58 -7.68 -28.96 2.33
CA SER A 58 -8.83 -28.90 3.24
C SER A 58 -10.16 -28.85 2.50
N TYR A 59 -10.21 -28.14 1.37
CA TYR A 59 -11.44 -27.99 0.58
C TYR A 59 -11.48 -28.90 -0.66
N GLY A 60 -10.41 -29.63 -0.96
CA GLY A 60 -10.36 -30.58 -2.08
C GLY A 60 -10.49 -29.91 -3.47
N LEU A 61 -10.18 -28.62 -3.57
CA LEU A 61 -10.37 -27.86 -4.80
C LEU A 61 -9.38 -28.28 -5.89
N ASN A 62 -9.87 -28.32 -7.14
CA ASN A 62 -9.02 -28.51 -8.32
C ASN A 62 -8.01 -27.36 -8.43
N GLY A 63 -6.75 -27.68 -8.74
CA GLY A 63 -5.68 -26.67 -8.84
C GLY A 63 -5.92 -25.56 -9.84
N TRP A 64 -6.65 -25.84 -10.92
CA TRP A 64 -7.07 -24.79 -11.83
C TRP A 64 -8.05 -23.81 -11.18
N LEU A 65 -8.98 -24.30 -10.35
CA LEU A 65 -9.95 -23.46 -9.66
C LEU A 65 -9.27 -22.62 -8.56
N THR A 66 -8.38 -23.25 -7.78
CA THR A 66 -7.60 -22.56 -6.75
C THR A 66 -6.72 -21.46 -7.37
N PHE A 67 -6.04 -21.77 -8.48
CA PHE A 67 -5.25 -20.78 -9.21
C PHE A 67 -6.12 -19.63 -9.72
N ALA A 68 -7.25 -19.93 -10.38
CA ALA A 68 -8.17 -18.90 -10.87
C ALA A 68 -8.71 -18.02 -9.72
N ALA A 69 -9.07 -18.62 -8.58
CA ALA A 69 -9.55 -17.88 -7.41
C ALA A 69 -8.48 -16.92 -6.85
N ILE A 70 -7.22 -17.36 -6.75
CA ILE A 70 -6.11 -16.52 -6.30
C ILE A 70 -5.87 -15.36 -7.28
N VAL A 71 -5.90 -15.63 -8.59
CA VAL A 71 -5.76 -14.59 -9.62
C VAL A 71 -6.88 -13.55 -9.52
N VAL A 72 -8.13 -13.99 -9.40
CA VAL A 72 -9.28 -13.08 -9.25
C VAL A 72 -9.18 -12.27 -7.96
N ALA A 73 -8.82 -12.90 -6.84
CA ALA A 73 -8.57 -12.20 -5.58
C ALA A 73 -7.47 -11.13 -5.72
N GLY A 74 -6.38 -11.45 -6.42
CA GLY A 74 -5.29 -10.51 -6.71
C GLY A 74 -5.77 -9.27 -7.48
N PHE A 75 -6.63 -9.44 -8.50
CA PHE A 75 -7.22 -8.31 -9.22
C PHE A 75 -8.12 -7.43 -8.34
N ILE A 76 -8.92 -8.06 -7.46
CA ILE A 76 -9.77 -7.33 -6.51
C ILE A 76 -8.91 -6.51 -5.54
N VAL A 77 -7.88 -7.13 -4.95
CA VAL A 77 -6.94 -6.44 -4.06
C VAL A 77 -6.24 -5.29 -4.78
N MET A 78 -5.75 -5.52 -6.01
CA MET A 78 -5.13 -4.49 -6.83
C MET A 78 -6.07 -3.30 -7.02
N ALA A 79 -7.35 -3.53 -7.34
CA ALA A 79 -8.32 -2.47 -7.51
C ALA A 79 -8.56 -1.68 -6.22
N LEU A 80 -8.74 -2.38 -5.08
CA LEU A 80 -8.98 -1.75 -3.78
C LEU A 80 -7.78 -0.94 -3.30
N VAL A 81 -6.56 -1.47 -3.43
CA VAL A 81 -5.33 -0.77 -3.02
C VAL A 81 -5.07 0.45 -3.90
N ASN A 82 -5.32 0.36 -5.21
CA ASN A 82 -5.23 1.53 -6.08
C ASN A 82 -6.28 2.59 -5.70
N LEU A 83 -7.49 2.20 -5.29
CA LEU A 83 -8.52 3.16 -4.85
C LEU A 83 -8.11 3.90 -3.58
N THR A 84 -7.62 3.18 -2.57
CA THR A 84 -7.24 3.77 -1.27
C THR A 84 -5.90 4.50 -1.33
N GLY A 85 -4.95 4.05 -2.16
CA GLY A 85 -3.61 4.63 -2.28
C GLY A 85 -3.52 5.87 -3.18
N ARG A 86 -4.46 6.06 -4.12
CA ARG A 86 -4.52 7.23 -5.02
C ARG A 86 -4.35 8.59 -4.36
N PRO A 87 -5.08 8.94 -3.27
CA PRO A 87 -4.90 10.22 -2.62
C PRO A 87 -3.51 10.36 -1.99
N SER A 88 -2.99 9.31 -1.35
CA SER A 88 -1.65 9.31 -0.74
C SER A 88 -0.55 9.56 -1.77
N VAL A 89 -0.64 8.95 -2.96
CA VAL A 89 0.33 9.17 -4.05
C VAL A 89 0.22 10.59 -4.64
N LYS A 90 -1.00 11.11 -4.79
CA LYS A 90 -1.22 12.45 -5.35
C LYS A 90 -0.70 13.55 -4.42
N TYR A 91 -1.07 13.49 -3.14
CA TYR A 91 -0.75 14.53 -2.16
C TYR A 91 0.59 14.30 -1.44
N GLY A 92 1.21 13.12 -1.60
CA GLY A 92 2.48 12.78 -0.95
C GLY A 92 2.37 12.65 0.57
N VAL A 93 1.16 12.55 1.11
CA VAL A 93 0.91 12.43 2.54
C VAL A 93 0.91 10.95 2.96
N PRO A 94 1.48 10.62 4.13
CA PRO A 94 1.54 9.24 4.58
C PRO A 94 0.15 8.75 5.04
N TYR A 95 -0.03 7.42 5.04
CA TYR A 95 -1.30 6.78 5.36
C TYR A 95 -1.93 7.24 6.70
N PRO A 96 -1.19 7.41 7.81
CA PRO A 96 -1.76 7.89 9.07
C PRO A 96 -2.41 9.27 8.96
N VAL A 97 -1.89 10.15 8.11
CA VAL A 97 -2.46 11.49 7.87
C VAL A 97 -3.76 11.37 7.06
N MET A 98 -3.79 10.52 6.04
CA MET A 98 -5.00 10.24 5.26
C MET A 98 -6.10 9.58 6.11
N ALA A 99 -5.72 8.67 7.01
CA ALA A 99 -6.66 7.97 7.88
C ALA A 99 -7.40 8.92 8.84
N ARG A 100 -6.77 10.02 9.28
CA ARG A 100 -7.41 11.04 10.13
C ARG A 100 -8.60 11.70 9.44
N VAL A 101 -8.56 11.87 8.11
CA VAL A 101 -9.68 12.45 7.33
C VAL A 101 -10.95 11.61 7.47
N ALA A 102 -10.81 10.29 7.67
CA ALA A 102 -11.96 9.40 7.86
C ALA A 102 -12.48 9.39 9.31
N MET A 103 -11.68 9.82 10.28
CA MET A 103 -12.02 9.73 11.72
C MET A 103 -12.60 11.02 12.31
N GLY A 104 -12.48 12.16 11.61
CA GLY A 104 -12.99 13.46 12.07
C GLY A 104 -11.96 14.25 12.85
#